data_AF-A0A8J8TEX3-F1
#
_entry.id   AF-A0A8J8TEX3-F1
#
_cell.length_a   1.000
_cell.length_b   1.000
_cell.length_c   1.000
_cell.angle_alpha   90.00
_cell.angle_beta   90.00
_cell.angle_gamma   90.00
#
_symmetry.space_group_name_H-M   'P 1'
#
loop_
_entity.id
_entity.type
_entity.pdbx_description
1 polymer ?
#
loop_
_entity_poly.entity_id
_entity_poly.type
_entity_poly.pdbx_seq_one_letter_code
_entity_poly.pdbx_strand_id
1 'polypeptide(L)'
;VEEELVQFYIKKGFSKETSEKIADFLLKNENVALEEMLMHELKVFPEEFESPVKLGFLMSLYLIVGGIIPMVPFIISYLIRQFQFSLAVASAMALIIITLGIFGIIGTKYTGLTKHKGALEQIGTGLIALVGSYIAGILLAHFIPATFLP
;
A
#
# COMPACT_ATOMS: atom_id res chain seq x y z
N VAL A 1 20.17 -12.78 -22.18
CA VAL A 1 20.85 -13.32 -20.98
C VAL A 1 22.37 -13.31 -21.14
N GLU A 2 22.97 -14.17 -21.96
CA GLU A 2 24.44 -14.22 -22.10
C GLU A 2 25.04 -12.90 -22.60
N GLU A 3 24.57 -12.39 -23.75
CA GLU A 3 25.03 -11.12 -24.31
C GLU A 3 24.79 -9.93 -23.36
N GLU A 4 23.70 -9.95 -22.59
CA GLU A 4 23.37 -8.92 -21.60
C GLU A 4 24.36 -8.95 -20.43
N LEU A 5 24.70 -10.13 -19.91
CA LEU A 5 25.74 -10.31 -18.89
C LEU A 5 27.11 -9.85 -19.40
N VAL A 6 27.48 -10.20 -20.64
CA VAL A 6 28.73 -9.74 -21.25
C VAL A 6 28.78 -8.22 -21.33
N GLN A 7 27.74 -7.58 -21.88
CA GLN A 7 27.65 -6.12 -21.96
C GLN A 7 27.66 -5.46 -20.58
N PHE A 8 27.04 -6.09 -19.59
CA PHE A 8 27.02 -5.64 -18.21
C PHE A 8 28.43 -5.62 -17.59
N TYR A 9 29.19 -6.69 -17.72
CA TYR A 9 30.57 -6.76 -17.20
C TYR A 9 31.53 -5.85 -17.98
N ILE A 10 31.33 -5.67 -19.29
CA ILE A 10 32.07 -4.65 -20.06
C ILE A 10 31.81 -3.24 -19.50
N LYS A 11 30.54 -2.90 -19.19
CA LYS A 11 30.18 -1.62 -18.57
C LYS A 11 30.74 -1.46 -17.16
N LYS A 12 30.94 -2.54 -16.41
CA LYS A 12 31.67 -2.55 -15.12
C LYS A 12 33.18 -2.32 -15.27
N GLY A 13 33.72 -2.34 -16.49
CA GLY A 13 35.13 -2.07 -16.78
C GLY A 13 35.99 -3.30 -17.10
N PHE A 14 35.38 -4.47 -17.29
CA PHE A 14 36.10 -5.68 -17.68
C PHE A 14 36.36 -5.72 -19.20
N SER A 15 37.41 -6.44 -19.63
CA SER A 15 37.65 -6.71 -21.04
C SER A 15 36.57 -7.63 -21.62
N LYS A 16 36.39 -7.62 -22.94
CA LYS A 16 35.42 -8.49 -23.63
C LYS A 16 35.66 -9.97 -23.31
N GLU A 17 36.90 -10.44 -23.43
CA GLU A 17 37.27 -11.84 -23.16
C GLU A 17 36.97 -12.24 -21.70
N THR A 18 37.25 -11.36 -20.73
CA THR A 18 36.96 -11.63 -19.32
C THR A 18 35.45 -11.64 -19.06
N SER A 19 34.71 -10.74 -19.71
CA SER A 19 33.25 -10.65 -19.57
C SER A 19 32.54 -11.88 -20.15
N GLU A 20 33.01 -12.39 -21.29
CA GLU A 20 32.53 -13.65 -21.89
C GLU A 20 32.75 -14.83 -20.94
N LYS A 21 33.95 -14.95 -20.36
CA LYS A 21 34.25 -16.02 -19.38
C LYS A 21 33.39 -15.93 -18.11
N ILE A 22 33.09 -14.72 -17.64
CA ILE A 22 32.22 -14.51 -16.48
C ILE A 22 30.78 -14.91 -16.82
N ALA A 23 30.26 -14.47 -17.97
CA ALA A 23 28.92 -14.83 -18.43
C ALA A 23 28.77 -16.35 -18.59
N ASP A 24 29.72 -17.01 -19.26
CA ASP A 24 29.78 -18.46 -19.42
C ASP A 24 29.79 -19.19 -18.08
N PHE A 25 30.52 -18.66 -17.10
CA PHE A 25 30.58 -19.26 -15.77
C PHE A 25 29.27 -19.11 -15.00
N LEU A 26 28.64 -17.93 -15.06
CA LEU A 26 27.35 -17.67 -14.41
C LEU A 26 26.22 -18.49 -15.03
N LEU A 27 26.21 -18.66 -16.35
CA LEU A 27 25.19 -19.43 -17.07
C LEU A 27 25.19 -20.93 -16.73
N LYS A 28 26.28 -21.47 -16.15
CA LYS A 28 26.28 -22.84 -15.61
C LYS A 28 25.29 -23.02 -14.46
N ASN A 29 24.90 -21.92 -13.80
CA ASN A 29 23.84 -21.91 -12.81
C ASN A 29 22.82 -20.83 -13.21
N GLU A 30 21.82 -21.25 -13.97
CA GLU A 30 20.76 -20.36 -14.45
C GLU A 30 20.12 -19.52 -13.34
N ASN A 31 19.97 -20.06 -12.13
CA ASN A 31 19.42 -19.30 -11.00
C ASN A 31 20.28 -18.09 -10.62
N VAL A 32 21.61 -18.27 -10.58
CA VAL A 32 22.56 -17.20 -10.23
C VAL A 32 22.64 -16.18 -11.36
N ALA A 33 22.62 -16.62 -12.62
CA ALA A 33 22.57 -15.73 -13.78
C ALA A 33 21.28 -14.88 -13.80
N LEU A 34 20.13 -15.50 -13.48
CA LEU A 34 18.85 -14.82 -13.42
C LEU A 34 18.80 -13.81 -12.25
N GLU A 35 19.30 -14.19 -11.08
CA GLU A 35 19.41 -13.33 -9.90
C GLU A 35 20.30 -12.10 -10.17
N GLU A 36 21.46 -12.30 -10.80
CA GLU A 36 22.37 -11.21 -11.20
C GLU A 36 21.67 -10.23 -12.15
N MET A 37 20.91 -10.72 -13.13
CA MET A 37 20.12 -9.89 -14.02
C MET A 37 18.95 -9.19 -13.32
N LEU A 38 18.20 -9.88 -12.44
CA LEU A 38 17.10 -9.29 -11.66
C LEU A 38 17.60 -8.13 -10.79
N MET A 39 18.73 -8.30 -10.12
CA MET A 39 19.34 -7.26 -9.29
C MET A 39 19.87 -6.09 -10.12
N HIS A 40 20.40 -6.33 -11.31
CA HIS A 40 21.08 -5.30 -12.09
C HIS A 40 20.20 -4.57 -13.10
N GLU A 41 19.31 -5.28 -13.80
CA GLU A 41 18.39 -4.67 -14.76
C GLU A 41 17.14 -4.14 -14.07
N LEU A 42 16.53 -4.97 -13.23
CA LEU A 42 15.25 -4.65 -12.59
C LEU A 42 15.43 -3.96 -11.24
N LYS A 43 16.67 -3.95 -10.69
CA LYS A 43 16.96 -3.45 -9.33
C LYS A 43 16.07 -4.11 -8.27
N VAL A 44 15.63 -5.33 -8.56
CA VAL A 44 14.85 -6.16 -7.66
C VAL A 44 15.87 -7.04 -6.95
N PHE A 45 16.05 -6.76 -5.66
CA PHE A 45 16.80 -7.65 -4.79
C PHE A 45 15.85 -8.78 -4.39
N PRO A 46 16.15 -10.05 -4.71
CA PRO A 46 15.36 -11.17 -4.25
C PRO A 46 15.57 -11.33 -2.73
N GLU A 47 14.95 -10.43 -1.96
CA GLU A 47 14.62 -10.71 -0.57
C GLU A 47 13.55 -11.82 -0.55
N GLU A 48 13.49 -12.59 0.52
CA GLU A 48 12.43 -13.59 0.72
C GLU A 48 11.06 -12.87 0.76
N PHE A 49 10.45 -12.66 -0.40
CA PHE A 49 9.12 -12.11 -0.49
C PHE A 49 8.20 -13.08 0.26
N GLU A 50 7.57 -12.61 1.34
CA GLU A 50 6.57 -13.39 2.03
C GLU A 50 5.51 -13.88 1.03
N SER A 51 4.97 -15.09 1.28
CA SER A 51 3.94 -15.69 0.42
C SER A 51 2.87 -14.66 0.04
N PRO A 52 2.61 -14.42 -1.26
CA PRO A 52 1.64 -13.43 -1.71
C PRO A 52 0.24 -13.65 -1.11
N VAL A 53 -0.13 -14.91 -0.91
CA VAL A 53 -1.41 -15.30 -0.29
C VAL A 53 -1.45 -14.87 1.17
N LYS A 54 -0.36 -15.09 1.91
CA LYS A 54 -0.24 -14.67 3.32
C LYS A 54 -0.31 -13.16 3.44
N LEU A 55 0.42 -12.43 2.59
CA LEU A 55 0.43 -10.98 2.58
C LEU A 55 -0.96 -10.41 2.26
N GLY A 56 -1.63 -10.97 1.24
CA GLY A 56 -2.99 -10.58 0.86
C GLY A 56 -4.01 -10.82 1.97
N PHE A 57 -3.95 -11.99 2.63
CA PHE A 57 -4.81 -12.29 3.79
C PHE A 57 -4.57 -11.29 4.93
N LEU A 58 -3.31 -11.00 5.24
CA LEU A 58 -2.95 -10.05 6.29
C LEU A 58 -3.48 -8.64 5.99
N MET A 59 -3.32 -8.16 4.75
CA MET A 59 -3.85 -6.86 4.33
C MET A 59 -5.39 -6.82 4.41
N SER A 60 -6.08 -7.90 4.03
CA SER A 60 -7.54 -7.97 4.15
C SER A 60 -8.01 -7.87 5.59
N LEU A 61 -7.30 -8.53 6.52
CA LEU A 61 -7.61 -8.47 7.95
C LEU A 61 -7.42 -7.06 8.50
N TYR A 62 -6.32 -6.39 8.15
CA TYR A 62 -6.09 -5.00 8.54
C TYR A 62 -7.13 -4.04 7.97
N LEU A 63 -7.59 -4.27 6.73
CA LEU A 63 -8.66 -3.47 6.13
C LEU A 63 -9.98 -3.63 6.90
N ILE A 64 -10.35 -4.86 7.26
CA ILE A 64 -11.57 -5.13 8.04
C ILE A 64 -11.47 -4.45 9.41
N VAL A 65 -10.38 -4.66 10.13
CA VAL A 65 -10.17 -4.08 11.46
C VAL A 65 -10.16 -2.55 11.40
N GLY A 66 -9.47 -1.97 10.42
CA GLY A 66 -9.43 -0.52 10.20
C GLY A 66 -10.80 0.06 9.86
N GLY A 67 -11.60 -0.64 9.05
CA GLY A 67 -12.94 -0.22 8.66
C GLY A 67 -13.97 -0.30 9.80
N ILE A 68 -13.76 -1.17 10.79
CA ILE A 68 -14.66 -1.28 11.95
C ILE A 68 -14.56 -0.05 12.85
N ILE A 69 -13.38 0.55 13.01
CA ILE A 69 -13.14 1.70 13.90
C ILE A 69 -14.16 2.84 13.69
N PRO A 70 -14.35 3.39 12.48
CA PRO A 70 -15.35 4.45 12.24
C PRO A 70 -16.80 3.97 12.34
N MET A 71 -17.05 2.65 12.27
CA MET A 71 -18.40 2.08 12.39
C MET A 71 -18.87 1.95 13.84
N VAL A 72 -17.94 1.90 14.80
CA VAL A 72 -18.26 1.73 16.24
C VAL A 72 -19.32 2.73 16.75
N PRO A 73 -19.22 4.05 16.50
CA PRO A 73 -20.23 5.00 16.98
C PRO A 73 -21.63 4.75 16.41
N PHE A 74 -21.73 4.26 15.16
CA PHE A 74 -23.00 3.93 14.52
C PHE A 74 -23.60 2.64 15.09
N ILE A 75 -22.78 1.62 15.37
CA ILE A 75 -23.22 0.39 16.04
C ILE A 75 -23.77 0.73 17.43
N ILE A 76 -23.07 1.59 18.17
CA ILE A 76 -23.51 2.07 19.49
C ILE A 76 -24.81 2.88 19.37
N SER A 77 -24.91 3.77 18.37
CA SER A 77 -26.12 4.53 18.06
C SER A 77 -27.34 3.63 17.90
N TYR A 78 -27.18 2.58 17.09
CA TYR A 78 -28.21 1.61 16.82
C TYR A 78 -28.63 0.82 18.07
N LEU A 79 -27.67 0.36 18.88
CA LEU A 79 -27.94 -0.49 20.04
C LEU A 79 -28.55 0.26 21.22
N ILE A 80 -28.02 1.44 21.55
CA ILE A 80 -28.42 2.20 22.75
C ILE A 80 -29.67 3.06 22.46
N ARG A 81 -29.95 3.41 21.19
CA ARG A 81 -31.18 4.07 20.72
C ARG A 81 -31.44 5.48 21.30
N GLN A 82 -30.61 5.92 22.24
CA GLN A 82 -30.53 7.26 22.84
C GLN A 82 -29.39 8.10 22.24
N PHE A 83 -28.48 7.47 21.50
CA PHE A 83 -27.31 8.14 20.94
C PHE A 83 -27.66 8.68 19.55
N GLN A 84 -27.85 9.99 19.48
CA GLN A 84 -28.31 10.69 18.29
C GLN A 84 -27.38 10.44 17.10
N PHE A 85 -27.96 10.32 15.91
CA PHE A 85 -27.20 10.08 14.69
C PHE A 85 -26.14 11.16 14.42
N SER A 86 -26.45 12.43 14.70
CA SER A 86 -25.49 13.54 14.58
C SER A 86 -24.26 13.37 15.49
N LEU A 87 -24.46 12.91 16.72
CA LEU A 87 -23.37 12.61 17.66
C LEU A 87 -22.55 11.40 17.20
N ALA A 88 -23.18 10.41 16.58
CA ALA A 88 -22.48 9.27 15.99
C ALA A 88 -21.58 9.69 14.84
N VAL A 89 -22.07 10.55 13.93
CA VAL A 89 -21.27 11.10 12.83
C VAL A 89 -20.07 11.90 13.37
N ALA A 90 -20.29 12.81 14.32
CA ALA A 90 -19.21 13.61 14.90
C ALA A 90 -18.15 12.74 15.60
N SER A 91 -18.60 11.71 16.33
CA SER A 91 -17.72 10.75 17.00
C SER A 91 -16.91 9.91 16.00
N ALA A 92 -17.55 9.46 14.91
CA ALA A 92 -16.87 8.72 13.85
C ALA A 92 -15.81 9.58 13.16
N MET A 93 -16.12 10.85 12.85
CA MET A 93 -15.13 11.79 12.29
C MET A 93 -13.93 11.98 13.24
N ALA A 94 -14.18 12.17 14.53
CA ALA A 94 -13.11 12.29 15.53
C ALA A 94 -12.23 11.03 15.57
N LEU A 95 -12.84 9.83 15.60
CA LEU A 95 -12.12 8.56 15.57
C LEU A 95 -11.28 8.40 14.31
N ILE A 96 -11.80 8.78 13.14
CA ILE A 96 -11.07 8.71 11.87
C ILE A 96 -9.83 9.62 11.93
N ILE A 97 -9.99 10.88 12.36
CA ILE A 97 -8.89 11.85 12.43
C ILE A 97 -7.81 11.36 13.41
N ILE A 98 -8.21 10.87 14.59
CA ILE A 98 -7.28 10.33 15.58
C ILE A 98 -6.54 9.11 15.01
N THR A 99 -7.27 8.18 14.41
CA THR A 99 -6.72 6.92 13.89
C THR A 99 -5.74 7.19 12.73
N LEU A 100 -6.13 8.02 11.76
CA LEU A 100 -5.24 8.43 10.66
C LEU A 100 -4.02 9.19 11.19
N GLY A 101 -4.19 10.08 12.16
CA GLY A 101 -3.08 10.79 12.81
C GLY A 101 -2.08 9.83 13.47
N ILE A 102 -2.56 8.84 14.23
CA ILE A 102 -1.72 7.82 14.86
C ILE A 102 -0.99 7.00 13.80
N PHE A 103 -1.69 6.49 12.79
CA PHE A 103 -1.06 5.71 11.72
C PHE A 103 -0.04 6.54 10.92
N GLY A 104 -0.33 7.81 10.68
CA GLY A 104 0.60 8.74 10.05
C GLY A 104 1.88 8.94 10.87
N ILE A 105 1.77 9.06 12.19
CA ILE A 105 2.92 9.14 13.11
C ILE A 105 3.73 7.85 13.12
N ILE A 106 3.07 6.69 13.14
CA ILE A 106 3.76 5.39 13.11
C ILE A 106 4.49 5.22 11.77
N GLY A 107 3.86 5.64 10.67
CA GLY A 107 4.42 5.60 9.32
C GLY A 107 5.71 6.39 9.18
N THR A 108 5.93 7.45 9.98
CA THR A 108 7.16 8.25 9.90
C THR A 108 8.43 7.47 10.23
N LYS A 109 8.31 6.33 10.94
CA LYS A 109 9.44 5.43 11.19
C LYS A 109 10.04 4.87 9.89
N TYR A 110 9.22 4.71 8.86
CA TYR A 110 9.63 4.14 7.57
C TYR A 110 9.87 5.21 6.50
N THR A 111 9.20 6.36 6.59
CA THR A 111 9.30 7.44 5.58
C THR A 111 10.34 8.51 5.90
N GLY A 112 10.86 8.56 7.13
CA GLY A 112 11.85 9.58 7.55
C GLY A 112 11.27 10.97 7.77
N LEU A 113 9.94 11.13 7.71
CA LEU A 113 9.25 12.40 7.98
C LEU A 113 9.23 12.75 9.48
N THR A 114 8.92 14.00 9.81
CA THR A 114 8.61 14.36 11.21
C THR A 114 7.19 13.92 11.58
N LYS A 115 6.98 13.52 12.85
CA LYS A 115 5.70 12.96 13.34
C LYS A 115 4.46 13.78 12.93
N HIS A 116 4.53 15.11 13.08
CA HIS A 116 3.42 16.00 12.73
C HIS A 116 3.15 16.03 11.22
N LYS A 117 4.20 16.00 10.39
CA LYS A 117 4.06 15.96 8.92
C LYS A 117 3.42 14.64 8.49
N GLY A 118 3.84 13.52 9.05
CA GLY A 118 3.23 12.21 8.76
C GLY A 118 1.77 12.13 9.17
N ALA A 119 1.40 12.67 10.34
CA ALA A 119 0.00 12.77 10.75
C ALA A 119 -0.84 13.60 9.77
N LEU A 120 -0.36 14.80 9.42
CA LEU A 120 -1.07 15.70 8.51
C LEU A 120 -1.21 15.13 7.10
N GLU A 121 -0.18 14.47 6.60
CA GLU A 121 -0.21 13.78 5.31
C GLU A 121 -1.29 12.69 5.31
N GLN A 122 -1.32 11.85 6.34
CA GLN A 122 -2.28 10.75 6.42
C GLN A 122 -3.73 11.21 6.65
N ILE A 123 -3.93 12.30 7.39
CA ILE A 123 -5.25 12.94 7.51
C ILE A 123 -5.65 13.56 6.17
N GLY A 124 -4.70 14.19 5.46
CA GLY A 124 -4.92 14.79 4.14
C GLY A 124 -5.31 13.77 3.08
N THR A 125 -4.64 12.61 3.02
CA THR A 125 -5.01 11.52 2.12
C THR A 125 -6.41 10.98 2.43
N GLY A 126 -6.74 10.83 3.71
CA GLY A 126 -8.09 10.47 4.15
C GLY A 126 -9.16 11.48 3.74
N LEU A 127 -8.86 12.78 3.81
CA LEU A 127 -9.77 13.84 3.36
C LEU A 127 -10.01 13.78 1.84
N ILE A 128 -8.97 13.56 1.04
CA ILE A 128 -9.10 13.40 -0.42
C ILE A 128 -9.96 12.18 -0.74
N ALA A 129 -9.74 11.06 -0.05
CA ALA A 129 -10.54 9.84 -0.21
C ALA A 129 -12.01 10.07 0.18
N LEU A 130 -12.27 10.81 1.26
CA LEU A 130 -13.62 11.18 1.69
C LEU A 130 -14.34 12.01 0.62
N VAL A 131 -13.69 13.05 0.10
CA VAL A 131 -14.25 13.91 -0.95
C VAL A 131 -14.54 13.10 -2.21
N GLY A 132 -13.60 12.26 -2.64
CA GLY A 132 -13.78 11.40 -3.80
C GLY A 132 -14.94 10.41 -3.63
N SER A 133 -15.03 9.78 -2.45
CA SER A 133 -16.10 8.84 -2.13
C SER A 133 -17.47 9.53 -2.06
N TYR A 134 -17.53 10.75 -1.52
CA TYR A 134 -18.74 11.54 -1.45
C TYR A 134 -19.24 11.95 -2.85
N ILE A 135 -18.33 12.41 -3.73
CA ILE A 135 -18.65 12.71 -5.13
C ILE A 135 -19.14 11.45 -5.85
N ALA A 136 -18.46 10.33 -5.67
CA ALA A 136 -18.88 9.06 -6.25
C ALA A 136 -20.29 8.66 -5.79
N GLY A 137 -20.60 8.85 -4.50
CA GLY A 137 -21.93 8.62 -3.94
C GLY A 137 -23.00 9.51 -4.59
N ILE A 138 -22.71 10.79 -4.81
CA ILE A 138 -23.64 11.71 -5.50
C ILE A 138 -23.86 11.29 -6.95
N LEU A 139 -22.78 10.94 -7.67
CA LEU A 139 -22.88 10.47 -9.05
C LEU A 139 -23.72 9.19 -9.14
N LEU A 140 -23.47 8.23 -8.25
CA LEU A 140 -24.25 7.00 -8.18
C LEU A 140 -25.73 7.29 -7.89
N ALA A 141 -26.04 8.20 -6.96
CA ALA A 141 -27.42 8.58 -6.65
C ALA A 141 -28.14 9.27 -7.82
N HIS A 142 -27.39 9.93 -8.72
CA HIS A 142 -27.95 10.51 -9.94
C HIS A 142 -28.36 9.45 -10.97
N PHE A 143 -27.53 8.41 -11.17
CA PHE A 143 -27.81 7.33 -12.12
C PHE A 143 -28.77 6.25 -11.56
N ILE A 144 -28.74 6.03 -10.25
CA ILE A 144 -29.61 5.09 -9.53
C ILE A 144 -30.43 5.92 -8.53
N PRO A 145 -31.50 6.59 -8.99
CA PRO A 145 -32.35 7.35 -8.08
C PRO A 145 -32.94 6.40 -7.04
N ALA A 146 -32.91 6.84 -5.77
CA ALA A 146 -33.33 6.07 -4.60
C ALA A 146 -34.80 5.59 -4.64
N THR A 147 -35.56 5.95 -5.67
CA THR A 147 -36.91 5.45 -5.98
C THR A 147 -36.95 3.98 -6.41
N PHE A 148 -35.80 3.37 -6.76
CA PHE A 148 -35.71 1.94 -7.12
C PHE A 148 -35.26 1.03 -5.96
N LEU A 149 -34.99 1.58 -4.78
CA LEU A 149 -34.70 0.79 -3.58
C LEU A 149 -36.02 0.43 -2.88
N PRO A 150 -36.27 -0.87 -2.58
CA PRO A 150 -37.48 -1.33 -1.90
C PRO A 150 -37.62 -0.79 -0.47
#